data_AF-A0A1D2RCD3-F1
#
_entry.id   AF-A0A1D2RCD3-F1
#
_cell.length_a   1.000
_cell.length_b   1.000
_cell.length_c   1.000
_cell.angle_alpha   90.00
_cell.angle_beta   90.00
_cell.angle_gamma   90.00
#
_symmetry.space_group_name_H-M   'P 1'
#
loop_
_entity.id
_entity.type
_entity.pdbx_description
1 polymer ?
#
loop_
_entity_poly.entity_id
_entity_poly.type
_entity_poly.pdbx_seq_one_letter_code
_entity_poly.pdbx_strand_id
1 'polypeptide(L)'
;MEKRRIHFTFGVVYGTSTKKLKKILGIVKDIFNEIELADIDRVHFKEFGDFSLNFEVAYYIGTGDYNKYMDVQQEINFALKEQFEKEGIEFAYPTQTIFVNK
;
A
#
# COMPACT_ATOMS: atom_id res chain seq x y z
N MET A 1 -3.54 -17.40 21.07
CA MET A 1 -2.82 -17.10 19.82
C MET A 1 -2.51 -15.63 19.84
N GLU A 2 -1.23 -15.26 19.86
CA GLU A 2 -0.83 -13.85 19.73
C GLU A 2 -1.08 -13.41 18.29
N LYS A 3 -2.02 -12.49 18.10
CA LYS A 3 -2.24 -11.81 16.82
C LYS A 3 -1.43 -10.52 16.83
N ARG A 4 -0.63 -10.29 15.78
CA ARG A 4 0.11 -9.04 15.61
C ARG A 4 -0.69 -8.11 14.70
N ARG A 5 -1.03 -6.91 15.20
CA ARG A 5 -1.61 -5.86 14.35
C ARG A 5 -0.49 -5.11 13.64
N ILE A 6 -0.56 -5.05 12.32
CA ILE A 6 0.37 -4.30 11.48
C ILE A 6 -0.36 -3.11 10.87
N HIS A 7 0.36 -1.99 10.77
CA HIS A 7 -0.10 -0.79 10.11
C HIS A 7 1.01 -0.26 9.22
N PHE A 8 0.72 -0.05 7.94
CA PHE A 8 1.63 0.59 7.01
C PHE A 8 0.89 1.56 6.10
N THR A 9 1.67 2.44 5.47
CA THR A 9 1.17 3.45 4.55
C THR A 9 1.99 3.41 3.27
N PHE A 10 1.35 3.70 2.15
CA PHE A 10 2.03 3.96 0.88
C PHE A 10 1.40 5.17 0.19
N GLY A 11 2.20 5.87 -0.60
CA GLY A 11 1.75 7.00 -1.40
C GLY A 11 1.81 6.69 -2.88
N VAL A 12 0.84 7.17 -3.64
CA VAL A 12 0.89 7.19 -5.12
C VAL A 12 0.96 8.63 -5.62
N VAL A 13 1.47 8.83 -6.83
CA VAL A 13 1.66 10.18 -7.40
C VAL A 13 0.32 10.91 -7.58
N TYR A 14 0.32 12.24 -7.44
CA TYR A 14 -0.87 13.10 -7.61
C TYR A 14 -1.53 12.98 -8.99
N GLY A 15 -0.75 12.65 -10.02
CA GLY A 15 -1.27 12.40 -11.37
C GLY A 15 -2.10 11.12 -11.52
N THR A 16 -2.19 10.28 -10.47
CA THR A 16 -2.96 9.03 -10.53
C THR A 16 -4.46 9.34 -10.66
N SER A 17 -5.07 8.87 -11.75
CA SER A 17 -6.49 9.14 -12.01
C SER A 17 -7.39 8.57 -10.92
N THR A 18 -8.51 9.23 -10.64
CA THR A 18 -9.50 8.76 -9.65
C THR A 18 -9.99 7.33 -9.92
N LYS A 19 -10.07 6.92 -11.19
CA LYS A 19 -10.42 5.55 -11.57
C LYS A 19 -9.40 4.54 -11.03
N LYS A 20 -8.11 4.84 -11.15
CA LYS A 20 -7.03 4.01 -10.59
C LYS A 20 -7.03 4.05 -9.06
N LEU A 21 -7.23 5.23 -8.45
CA LEU A 21 -7.33 5.35 -6.99
C LEU A 21 -8.43 4.46 -6.40
N LYS A 22 -9.60 4.41 -7.04
CA LYS A 22 -10.70 3.52 -6.62
C LYS A 22 -10.37 2.03 -6.79
N LYS A 23 -9.54 1.66 -7.79
CA LYS A 23 -9.10 0.28 -7.99
C LYS A 23 -8.13 -0.20 -6.92
N ILE A 24 -7.31 0.68 -6.34
CA ILE A 24 -6.29 0.32 -5.34
C ILE A 24 -6.88 -0.49 -4.19
N LEU A 25 -8.07 -0.13 -3.70
CA LEU A 25 -8.75 -0.89 -2.63
C LEU A 25 -9.01 -2.35 -3.01
N GLY A 26 -9.42 -2.61 -4.25
CA GLY A 26 -9.64 -3.96 -4.76
C GLY A 26 -8.33 -4.72 -4.85
N ILE A 27 -7.32 -4.12 -5.48
CA ILE A 27 -5.97 -4.70 -5.63
C ILE A 27 -5.39 -5.12 -4.27
N VAL A 28 -5.44 -4.24 -3.28
CA VAL A 28 -4.92 -4.56 -1.94
C VAL A 28 -5.71 -5.72 -1.34
N LYS A 29 -7.05 -5.70 -1.39
CA LYS A 29 -7.85 -6.82 -0.86
C LYS A 29 -7.55 -8.15 -1.55
N ASP A 30 -7.37 -8.13 -2.87
CA ASP A 30 -7.07 -9.33 -3.66
C ASP A 30 -5.72 -9.93 -3.24
N ILE A 31 -4.70 -9.10 -3.01
CA ILE A 31 -3.39 -9.55 -2.49
C ILE A 31 -3.55 -10.24 -1.13
N PHE A 32 -4.32 -9.66 -0.21
CA PHE A 32 -4.54 -10.25 1.12
C PHE A 32 -5.32 -11.57 1.06
N ASN A 33 -6.23 -11.74 0.10
CA ASN A 33 -6.97 -13.00 -0.06
C ASN A 33 -6.07 -14.17 -0.48
N GLU A 34 -4.91 -13.92 -1.06
CA GLU A 34 -3.93 -14.95 -1.45
C GLU A 34 -3.00 -15.37 -0.31
N ILE A 35 -3.01 -14.64 0.82
CA ILE A 35 -2.06 -14.83 1.92
C ILE A 35 -2.80 -15.29 3.19
N GLU A 36 -2.84 -16.60 3.43
CA GLU A 36 -3.61 -17.21 4.52
C GLU A 36 -3.27 -16.67 5.93
N LEU A 37 -2.03 -16.24 6.15
CA LEU A 37 -1.57 -15.76 7.45
C LEU A 37 -1.97 -14.30 7.74
N ALA A 38 -2.49 -13.58 6.76
CA ALA A 38 -2.79 -12.15 6.84
C ALA A 38 -4.30 -11.88 6.70
N ASP A 39 -4.89 -11.26 7.73
CA ASP A 39 -6.30 -10.92 7.78
C ASP A 39 -6.48 -9.40 7.70
N ILE A 40 -7.08 -8.92 6.60
CA ILE A 40 -7.19 -7.50 6.30
C ILE A 40 -8.27 -6.81 7.14
N ASP A 41 -7.87 -5.77 7.89
CA ASP A 41 -8.79 -4.97 8.72
C ASP A 41 -9.34 -3.80 7.89
N ARG A 42 -8.44 -2.98 7.32
CA ARG A 42 -8.86 -1.82 6.52
C ARG A 42 -7.84 -1.38 5.48
N VAL A 43 -8.36 -0.77 4.41
CA VAL A 43 -7.62 -0.07 3.37
C VAL A 43 -8.37 1.22 3.03
N HIS A 44 -7.74 2.37 3.20
CA HIS A 44 -8.37 3.66 2.92
C HIS A 44 -7.44 4.57 2.15
N PHE A 45 -8.02 5.33 1.20
CA PHE A 45 -7.40 6.57 0.75
C PHE A 45 -7.53 7.59 1.89
N LYS A 46 -6.44 7.76 2.65
CA LYS A 46 -6.43 8.43 3.95
C LYS A 46 -6.42 9.94 3.82
N GLU A 47 -5.51 10.46 3.00
CA GLU A 47 -5.22 11.90 2.94
C GLU A 47 -4.48 12.30 1.66
N PHE A 48 -4.53 13.59 1.35
CA PHE A 48 -3.64 14.24 0.39
C PHE A 48 -2.40 14.72 1.16
N GLY A 49 -1.25 14.09 0.94
CA GLY A 49 0.02 14.45 1.57
C GLY A 49 0.86 15.41 0.73
N ASP A 50 1.95 15.95 1.26
CA ASP A 50 2.75 17.00 0.60
C ASP A 50 3.22 16.62 -0.82
N PHE A 51 3.55 15.34 -1.03
CA PHE A 51 4.09 14.83 -2.31
C PHE A 51 3.32 13.62 -2.86
N SER A 52 2.23 13.21 -2.20
CA SER A 52 1.60 11.91 -2.46
C SER A 52 0.11 11.86 -2.10
N LEU A 53 -0.62 10.96 -2.77
CA LEU A 53 -1.96 10.52 -2.38
C LEU A 53 -1.81 9.30 -1.48
N ASN A 54 -2.06 9.48 -0.17
CA ASN A 54 -1.67 8.52 0.86
C ASN A 54 -2.77 7.49 1.13
N PHE A 55 -2.40 6.22 1.08
CA PHE A 55 -3.21 5.11 1.51
C PHE A 55 -2.69 4.55 2.82
N GLU A 56 -3.61 4.14 3.69
CA GLU A 56 -3.29 3.35 4.88
C GLU A 56 -3.85 1.94 4.76
N VAL A 57 -3.09 0.97 5.29
CA VAL A 57 -3.47 -0.43 5.37
C VAL A 57 -3.23 -0.90 6.81
N ALA A 58 -4.25 -1.49 7.41
CA ALA A 58 -4.12 -2.21 8.67
C ALA A 58 -4.61 -3.64 8.50
N TYR A 59 -3.92 -4.57 9.15
CA TYR A 59 -4.22 -5.99 9.08
C TYR A 59 -3.68 -6.73 10.31
N TYR A 60 -4.10 -7.97 10.49
CA TYR A 60 -3.62 -8.86 11.54
C TYR A 60 -2.82 -10.01 10.94
N ILE A 61 -1.77 -10.42 11.64
CA ILE A 61 -1.01 -11.63 11.32
C ILE A 61 -1.23 -12.68 12.40
N GLY A 62 -1.53 -13.90 11.96
CA GLY A 62 -1.79 -15.07 12.80
C GLY A 62 -0.55 -15.75 13.40
N THR A 63 0.53 -15.02 13.67
CA THR A 63 1.77 -15.57 14.24
C THR A 63 2.47 -14.59 15.18
N GLY A 64 3.08 -15.14 16.25
CA GLY A 64 4.00 -14.41 17.13
C GLY A 64 5.46 -14.41 16.62
N ASP A 65 5.79 -15.29 15.69
CA ASP A 65 7.12 -15.38 15.05
C ASP A 65 7.36 -14.15 14.17
N TYR A 66 8.40 -13.38 14.52
CA TYR A 66 8.75 -12.15 13.83
C TYR A 66 9.28 -12.38 12.41
N ASN A 67 10.05 -13.45 12.17
CA ASN A 67 10.60 -13.74 10.85
C ASN A 67 9.48 -14.10 9.88
N LYS A 68 8.53 -14.95 10.31
CA LYS A 68 7.33 -15.27 9.50
C LYS A 68 6.49 -14.05 9.19
N TYR A 69 6.34 -13.13 10.15
CA TYR A 69 5.71 -11.83 9.88
C TYR A 69 6.46 -11.08 8.77
N MET A 70 7.77 -10.96 8.88
CA MET A 70 8.57 -10.21 7.90
C MET A 70 8.50 -10.82 6.50
N ASP A 71 8.47 -12.15 6.39
CA ASP A 71 8.29 -12.85 5.12
C ASP A 71 6.93 -12.51 4.48
N VAL A 72 5.86 -12.54 5.26
CA VAL A 72 4.51 -12.15 4.82
C VAL A 72 4.44 -10.68 4.41
N GLN A 73 5.06 -9.77 5.18
CA GLN A 73 5.10 -8.35 4.84
C GLN A 73 5.89 -8.11 3.54
N GLN A 74 6.96 -8.86 3.30
CA GLN A 74 7.73 -8.81 2.07
C GLN A 74 6.88 -9.26 0.88
N GLU A 75 6.16 -10.37 1.01
CA GLU A 75 5.24 -10.90 -0.01
C GLU A 75 4.17 -9.87 -0.39
N ILE A 76 3.51 -9.26 0.61
CA ILE A 76 2.52 -8.19 0.41
C ILE A 76 3.14 -7.02 -0.37
N ASN A 77 4.35 -6.58 0.00
CA ASN A 77 5.01 -5.45 -0.64
C ASN A 77 5.38 -5.74 -2.10
N PHE A 78 5.88 -6.94 -2.40
CA PHE A 78 6.19 -7.33 -3.78
C PHE A 78 4.93 -7.47 -4.62
N ALA A 79 3.89 -8.13 -4.12
CA ALA A 79 2.62 -8.25 -4.82
C ALA A 79 1.99 -6.88 -5.11
N LEU A 80 2.06 -5.95 -4.14
CA LEU A 80 1.61 -4.58 -4.33
C LEU A 80 2.41 -3.87 -5.44
N LYS A 81 3.74 -4.03 -5.42
CA LYS A 81 4.62 -3.44 -6.43
C LYS A 81 4.29 -3.95 -7.84
N GLU A 82 4.16 -5.27 -7.99
CA GLU A 82 3.86 -5.90 -9.27
C GLU A 82 2.48 -5.51 -9.81
N GLN A 83 1.44 -5.49 -8.97
CA GLN A 83 0.10 -5.11 -9.41
C GLN A 83 0.03 -3.63 -9.81
N PHE A 84 0.75 -2.77 -9.09
CA PHE A 84 0.81 -1.35 -9.41
C PHE A 84 1.54 -1.12 -10.74
N GLU A 85 2.62 -1.85 -11.01
CA GLU A 85 3.28 -1.83 -12.33
C GLU A 85 2.34 -2.25 -13.46
N LYS A 86 1.60 -3.34 -13.29
CA LYS A 86 0.63 -3.84 -14.28
C LYS A 86 -0.48 -2.83 -14.57
N GLU A 87 -0.96 -2.10 -13.56
CA GLU A 87 -2.00 -1.08 -13.70
C GLU A 87 -1.45 0.33 -14.05
N GLY A 88 -0.13 0.47 -14.16
CA GLY A 88 0.54 1.75 -14.37
C GLY A 88 0.24 2.76 -13.25
N ILE A 89 0.27 2.31 -12.01
CA ILE A 89 0.16 3.13 -10.80
C ILE A 89 1.57 3.33 -10.26
N GLU A 90 1.97 4.59 -10.12
CA GLU A 90 3.32 4.93 -9.67
C GLU A 90 3.32 5.27 -8.19
N PHE A 91 4.27 4.68 -7.45
CA PHE A 91 4.54 5.08 -6.08
C PHE A 91 5.12 6.48 -6.06
N ALA A 92 4.67 7.27 -5.09
CA ALA A 92 5.19 8.61 -4.90
C ALA A 92 6.62 8.57 -4.34
N TYR A 93 7.41 9.51 -4.82
CA TYR A 93 8.68 9.92 -4.24
C TYR A 93 8.60 11.44 -4.01
N PRO A 94 9.41 12.01 -3.10
CA PRO A 94 9.43 13.46 -2.90
C PRO A 94 9.68 14.18 -4.23
N THR A 95 8.79 15.10 -4.60
CA THR A 95 8.85 15.85 -5.86
C THR A 95 8.67 17.34 -5.58
N GLN A 96 9.35 18.16 -6.39
CA GLN A 96 9.20 19.62 -6.32
C GLN A 96 9.13 20.18 -7.73
N THR A 97 8.20 21.09 -7.95
CA THR A 97 8.14 21.89 -9.18
C THR A 97 8.92 23.18 -8.95
N ILE A 98 10.03 23.34 -9.66
CA ILE A 98 10.88 24.53 -9.54
C ILE A 98 10.47 25.54 -10.62
N PHE A 99 9.96 26.69 -10.18
CA PHE A 99 9.72 27.83 -11.07
C PHE A 99 11.00 28.66 -11.16
N VAL A 100 11.67 28.61 -12.32
CA VAL A 100 12.87 29.41 -12.59
C VAL A 100 12.45 30.68 -13.31
N ASN A 101 12.50 31.81 -12.61
CA ASN A 101 12.37 33.13 -13.23
C ASN A 101 13.73 33.55 -13.80
N LYS A 102 13.75 34.00 -15.06
CA LYS A 102 14.93 34.64 -15.67
C LYS A 102 14.95 36.12 -15.33
#